data_AF-A0A7L8GAL1-F1
#
_entry.id   AF-A0A7L8GAL1-F1
#
_cell.length_a   1.000
_cell.length_b   1.000
_cell.length_c   1.000
_cell.angle_alpha   90.00
_cell.angle_beta   90.00
_cell.angle_gamma   90.00
#
_symmetry.space_group_name_H-M   'P 1'
#
loop_
_entity.id
_entity.type
_entity.pdbx_description
1 polymer ?
#
loop_
_entity_poly.entity_id
_entity_poly.type
_entity_poly.pdbx_seq_one_letter_code
_entity_poly.pdbx_strand_id
1 'polypeptide(L)'
;YDSFDSNYQATIGIDFLSKVMYLEDRTVRLQLWDTAGQERFRSLIPSYIRDSTVAVVVYDISNVSSFQMTDKWVEEVRTERGSDVIVVFVGNKTD
;
A
#
# COMPACT_ATOMS: atom_id res chain seq x y z
N TYR A 1 -12.07 10.11 -15.14
CA TYR A 1 -11.28 9.35 -14.16
C TYR A 1 -11.80 9.71 -12.78
N ASP A 2 -13.04 9.31 -12.49
CA ASP A 2 -13.74 9.72 -11.26
C ASP A 2 -14.83 8.68 -10.93
N SER A 3 -14.40 7.41 -10.85
CA SER A 3 -15.29 6.29 -10.55
C SER A 3 -14.80 5.61 -9.29
N PHE A 4 -15.49 5.85 -8.19
CA PHE A 4 -15.39 5.07 -6.96
C PHE A 4 -16.50 4.03 -6.97
N ASP A 5 -16.15 2.76 -6.83
CA ASP A 5 -17.15 1.68 -6.73
C ASP A 5 -17.55 1.53 -5.25
N SER A 6 -18.80 1.86 -4.94
CA SER A 6 -19.37 1.73 -3.60
C SER A 6 -19.56 0.27 -3.18
N ASN A 7 -19.52 -0.68 -4.11
CA ASN A 7 -19.50 -2.10 -3.79
C ASN A 7 -18.10 -2.50 -3.35
N TYR A 8 -17.80 -2.28 -2.08
CA TYR A 8 -16.56 -2.71 -1.45
C TYR A 8 -16.41 -4.24 -1.56
N GLN A 9 -15.62 -4.69 -2.52
CA GLN A 9 -15.05 -6.04 -2.51
C GLN A 9 -13.67 -5.93 -1.88
N ALA A 10 -13.50 -6.54 -0.70
CA ALA A 10 -12.19 -6.64 -0.10
C ALA A 10 -11.23 -7.33 -1.09
N THR A 11 -10.05 -6.76 -1.32
CA THR A 11 -8.99 -7.40 -2.12
C THR A 11 -8.79 -8.82 -1.59
N ILE A 12 -8.94 -9.84 -2.46
CA ILE A 12 -8.68 -11.23 -2.10
C ILE A 12 -7.25 -11.54 -2.52
N GLY A 13 -6.37 -11.69 -1.55
CA GLY A 13 -4.96 -11.92 -1.83
C GLY A 13 -4.23 -10.63 -2.13
N ILE A 14 -3.78 -10.48 -3.37
CA ILE A 14 -2.90 -9.40 -3.82
C ILE A 14 -3.32 -9.02 -5.23
N ASP A 15 -3.41 -7.71 -5.50
CA ASP A 15 -3.62 -7.17 -6.83
C ASP A 15 -2.35 -6.43 -7.30
N PHE A 16 -2.14 -6.45 -8.62
CA PHE A 16 -0.97 -5.85 -9.27
C PHE A 16 -1.41 -4.94 -10.40
N LEU A 17 -0.97 -3.69 -10.34
CA LEU A 17 -1.19 -2.71 -11.39
C LEU A 17 0.15 -2.14 -11.87
N SER A 18 0.44 -2.28 -13.18
CA SER A 18 1.54 -1.54 -13.80
C SER A 18 1.03 -0.40 -14.67
N LYS A 19 1.56 0.79 -14.43
CA LYS A 19 1.23 1.98 -15.22
C LYS A 19 2.50 2.67 -15.68
N VAL A 20 2.63 2.85 -16.99
CA VAL A 20 3.69 3.69 -17.56
C VAL A 20 3.23 5.14 -17.48
N MET A 21 4.06 5.99 -16.90
CA MET A 21 3.87 7.43 -16.83
C MET A 21 4.98 8.14 -17.60
N TYR A 22 4.59 9.17 -18.34
CA TYR A 22 5.50 10.05 -19.06
C TYR A 22 5.61 11.33 -18.24
N LEU A 23 6.78 11.55 -17.64
CA LEU A 23 7.16 12.82 -17.02
C LEU A 23 7.99 13.60 -18.04
N GLU A 24 8.10 14.92 -17.86
CA GLU A 24 8.67 15.84 -18.85
C GLU A 24 10.05 15.39 -19.39
N ASP A 25 10.90 14.81 -18.54
CA ASP A 25 12.26 14.40 -18.86
C ASP A 25 12.49 12.88 -18.82
N ARG A 26 11.46 12.08 -18.47
CA ARG A 26 11.64 10.64 -18.25
C ARG A 26 10.35 9.82 -18.34
N THR A 27 10.51 8.58 -18.80
CA THR A 27 9.46 7.56 -18.75
C THR A 27 9.64 6.71 -17.51
N VAL A 28 8.63 6.67 -16.64
CA VAL A 28 8.64 5.88 -15.40
C VAL A 28 7.59 4.78 -15.48
N ARG A 29 7.97 3.54 -15.18
CA ARG A 29 7.01 2.45 -14.98
C ARG A 29 6.70 2.31 -13.50
N LEU A 30 5.50 2.71 -13.10
CA LEU A 30 4.97 2.42 -11.78
C LEU A 30 4.50 0.97 -11.73
N GLN A 31 4.87 0.29 -10.65
CA GLN A 31 4.42 -1.04 -10.28
C GLN A 31 3.79 -0.91 -8.90
N LEU A 32 2.47 -1.03 -8.86
CA LEU A 32 1.66 -0.88 -7.65
C LEU A 32 1.21 -2.28 -7.22
N TRP A 33 1.49 -2.60 -5.97
CA TRP A 33 1.07 -3.83 -5.32
C TRP A 33 0.02 -3.45 -4.27
N ASP A 34 -1.23 -3.83 -4.49
CA ASP A 34 -2.28 -3.71 -3.48
C ASP A 34 -2.40 -5.04 -2.74
N THR A 35 -2.15 -5.02 -1.44
CA THR A 35 -2.19 -6.23 -0.62
C THR A 35 -3.45 -6.23 0.23
N ALA A 36 -4.17 -7.35 0.25
CA ALA A 36 -5.28 -7.50 1.18
C ALA A 36 -4.80 -7.32 2.64
N GLY A 37 -5.45 -6.42 3.38
CA GLY A 37 -5.21 -6.24 4.83
C GLY A 37 -5.66 -7.43 5.69
N GLN A 38 -6.12 -8.53 5.09
CA GLN A 38 -6.53 -9.73 5.83
C GLN A 38 -5.32 -10.58 6.19
N GLU A 39 -5.27 -11.02 7.45
CA GLU A 39 -4.14 -11.79 8.00
C GLU A 39 -3.88 -13.11 7.26
N ARG A 40 -4.89 -13.65 6.56
CA ARG A 40 -4.77 -14.90 5.79
C ARG A 40 -3.77 -14.81 4.63
N PHE A 41 -3.45 -13.61 4.15
CA PHE A 41 -2.48 -13.38 3.06
C PHE A 41 -1.18 -12.74 3.55
N ARG A 42 -1.02 -12.60 4.87
CA ARG A 42 0.14 -11.93 5.48
C ARG A 42 1.47 -12.61 5.16
N SER A 43 1.48 -13.93 4.96
CA SER A 43 2.68 -14.69 4.58
C SER A 43 3.25 -14.31 3.21
N LEU A 44 2.44 -13.71 2.34
CA LEU A 44 2.86 -13.28 1.01
C LEU A 44 3.48 -11.88 1.02
N ILE A 45 3.09 -11.03 1.97
CA ILE A 45 3.46 -9.62 2.03
C ILE A 45 4.99 -9.38 2.01
N PRO A 46 5.82 -10.13 2.77
CA PRO A 46 7.28 -9.93 2.77
C PRO A 46 7.92 -9.98 1.39
N SER A 47 7.51 -10.91 0.52
CA SER A 47 8.11 -11.05 -0.81
C SER A 47 7.85 -9.85 -1.73
N TYR A 48 6.75 -9.11 -1.52
CA TYR A 48 6.41 -7.93 -2.33
C TYR A 48 7.02 -6.65 -1.76
N ILE A 49 7.18 -6.59 -0.44
CA ILE A 49 7.87 -5.47 0.22
C ILE A 49 9.35 -5.45 -0.15
N ARG A 50 10.01 -6.61 -0.29
CA ARG A 50 11.47 -6.75 -0.46
C ARG A 50 12.10 -5.91 -1.58
N ASP A 51 11.38 -5.66 -2.67
CA ASP A 51 11.88 -4.85 -3.80
C ASP A 51 11.18 -3.48 -3.90
N SER A 52 10.35 -3.13 -2.92
CA SER A 52 9.59 -1.88 -2.92
C SER A 52 10.46 -0.68 -2.54
N THR A 53 10.42 0.36 -3.37
CA THR A 53 11.09 1.64 -3.09
C THR A 53 10.27 2.53 -2.15
N VAL A 54 8.95 2.39 -2.22
CA VAL A 54 7.98 3.18 -1.45
C VAL A 54 6.93 2.24 -0.86
N ALA A 55 6.57 2.45 0.40
CA ALA A 55 5.45 1.80 1.05
C ALA A 55 4.38 2.85 1.40
N VAL A 56 3.14 2.64 0.97
CA VAL A 56 2.01 3.51 1.30
C VAL A 56 1.15 2.80 2.34
N VAL A 57 1.10 3.36 3.55
CA VAL A 57 0.33 2.82 4.67
C VAL A 57 -0.95 3.66 4.83
N VAL A 58 -2.07 3.05 4.52
CA VAL A 58 -3.38 3.72 4.52
C VAL A 58 -4.14 3.36 5.79
N TYR A 59 -4.73 4.36 6.45
CA TYR A 59 -5.64 4.16 7.58
C TYR A 59 -6.92 4.96 7.40
N ASP A 60 -7.95 4.63 8.15
CA ASP A 60 -9.24 5.33 8.15
C ASP A 60 -9.22 6.39 9.25
N ILE A 61 -9.40 7.66 8.89
CA ILE A 61 -9.36 8.77 9.87
C ILE A 61 -10.49 8.70 10.90
N SER A 62 -11.60 8.04 10.56
CA SER A 62 -12.74 7.85 11.47
C SER A 62 -12.52 6.70 12.45
N ASN A 63 -11.47 5.90 12.26
CA ASN A 63 -11.19 4.70 13.05
C ASN A 63 -9.76 4.71 13.62
N VAL A 64 -9.64 5.12 14.88
CA VAL A 64 -8.36 5.16 15.63
C VAL A 64 -7.66 3.80 15.68
N SER A 65 -8.41 2.70 15.75
CA SER A 65 -7.79 1.36 15.76
C SER A 65 -7.05 1.06 14.46
N SER A 66 -7.55 1.55 13.32
CA SER A 66 -6.87 1.42 12.03
C SER A 66 -5.54 2.20 12.00
N PHE A 67 -5.50 3.38 12.64
CA PHE A 67 -4.28 4.16 12.80
C PHE A 67 -3.27 3.44 13.70
N GLN A 68 -3.70 2.89 14.84
CA GLN A 68 -2.81 2.14 15.74
C GLN A 68 -2.21 0.89 15.08
N MET A 69 -2.95 0.24 14.17
CA MET A 69 -2.44 -0.90 13.41
C MET A 69 -1.35 -0.52 12.40
N THR A 70 -1.20 0.76 12.05
CA THR A 70 -0.18 1.20 11.09
C THR A 70 1.25 0.99 11.58
N ASP A 71 1.50 1.06 12.90
CA ASP A 71 2.83 0.80 13.48
C ASP A 71 3.35 -0.59 13.11
N LYS A 72 2.46 -1.60 13.16
CA LYS A 72 2.77 -2.98 12.78
C LYS A 72 3.18 -3.09 11.30
N TRP A 73 2.49 -2.36 10.42
CA TRP A 73 2.80 -2.35 8.99
C TRP A 73 4.15 -1.67 8.71
N VAL A 74 4.45 -0.58 9.43
CA VAL A 74 5.76 0.10 9.32
C VAL A 74 6.89 -0.80 9.82
N GLU A 75 6.69 -1.54 10.90
CA GLU A 75 7.66 -2.50 11.41
C GLU A 75 7.95 -3.61 10.40
N GLU A 76 6.92 -4.18 9.76
CA GLU A 76 7.08 -5.19 8.72
C GLU A 76 7.86 -4.64 7.51
N VAL A 77 7.51 -3.43 7.06
CA VAL A 77 8.20 -2.75 5.96
C VAL A 77 9.68 -2.54 6.28
N ARG A 78 9.98 -2.06 7.48
CA ARG A 78 11.36 -1.82 7.94
C ARG A 78 12.14 -3.11 8.18
N THR A 79 11.48 -4.18 8.58
CA THR A 79 12.11 -5.50 8.77
C THR A 79 12.61 -6.06 7.44
N GLU A 80 11.85 -5.89 6.36
CA GLU A 80 12.20 -6.43 5.04
C GLU A 80 13.10 -5.49 4.21
N ARG A 81 12.98 -4.16 4.36
CA ARG A 81 13.72 -3.17 3.53
C ARG A 81 14.75 -2.33 4.28
N GLY A 82 14.77 -2.36 5.61
CA GLY A 82 15.57 -1.44 6.40
C GLY A 82 15.08 0.01 6.28
N SER A 83 16.00 0.96 6.37
CA SER A 83 15.72 2.40 6.40
C SER A 83 15.61 3.06 5.01
N ASP A 84 15.92 2.34 3.93
CA ASP A 84 16.03 2.91 2.59
C ASP A 84 14.66 3.03 1.88
N VAL A 85 13.62 2.43 2.45
CA VAL A 85 12.25 2.52 1.93
C VAL A 85 11.57 3.80 2.40
N ILE A 86 10.95 4.52 1.46
CA ILE A 86 10.14 5.69 1.78
C ILE A 86 8.78 5.21 2.27
N VAL A 87 8.42 5.55 3.51
CA VAL A 87 7.11 5.23 4.08
C VAL A 87 6.22 6.46 4.03
N VAL A 88 5.04 6.34 3.42
CA VAL A 88 4.04 7.40 3.28
C VAL A 88 2.77 6.98 4.01
N PHE A 89 2.28 7.82 4.91
CA PHE A 89 0.98 7.62 5.56
C PHE A 89 -0.12 8.33 4.80
N VAL A 90 -1.26 7.65 4.65
CA VAL A 90 -2.45 8.20 4.00
C VAL A 90 -3.65 8.02 4.92
N GLY A 91 -4.18 9.12 5.44
CA GLY A 91 -5.47 9.14 6.14
C GLY A 91 -6.60 9.20 5.12
N ASN A 92 -7.32 8.10 4.97
CA ASN A 92 -8.43 7.95 4.04
C ASN A 92 -9.78 8.24 4.73
N LYS A 93 -10.84 8.46 3.92
CA LYS A 93 -12.22 8.80 4.34
C LYS A 93 -12.36 10.19 5.00
N THR A 94 -11.82 11.20 4.30
CA THR A 94 -11.91 12.61 4.73
C THR A 94 -13.21 13.29 4.29
N ASP A 95 -13.99 12.62 3.44
CA ASP A 95 -15.29 13.06 2.92
C ASP A 95 -16.43 13.02 3.95
#